data_AF-A0A7W2M4X3-F1
#
_entry.id   AF-A0A7W2M4X3-F1
#
_cell.length_a   1.000
_cell.length_b   1.000
_cell.length_c   1.000
_cell.angle_alpha   90.00
_cell.angle_beta   90.00
_cell.angle_gamma   90.00
#
_symmetry.space_group_name_H-M   'P 1'
#
loop_
_entity.id
_entity.type
_entity.pdbx_description
1 polymer ?
#
loop_
_entity_poly.entity_id
_entity_poly.type
_entity_poly.pdbx_seq_one_letter_code
_entity_poly.pdbx_strand_id
1 'polypeptide(L)'
;MNSNSTTSNQDISVTLPVRIGFAVIESFLKKKYTGTTISKTSSRGKTSNYFKILDLNLFESQTEPYNLQLRLKLQTLTLLFNNKDIEVSVLTDLRLDIETQKLYVEAYNINSSGDHWIASNILKSVLNTFIYKKILNTLSVDLMPILQEKIDLVNIKLASELTATKNLSIMGNVEKFTISHFEIKRDVIWIFIDTQGWGVITIEDLEV
;
A
#
# COMPACT_ATOMS: atom_id res chain seq x y z
N MET A 1 26.39 -41.75 -18.29
CA MET A 1 26.14 -41.34 -16.89
C MET A 1 24.82 -40.60 -16.88
N ASN A 2 23.76 -41.25 -16.40
CA ASN A 2 22.43 -40.64 -16.29
C ASN A 2 22.38 -39.83 -14.98
N SER A 3 22.40 -38.50 -15.10
CA SER A 3 22.03 -37.61 -14.01
C SER A 3 20.50 -37.55 -13.93
N ASN A 4 19.90 -38.50 -13.23
CA ASN A 4 18.49 -38.39 -12.83
C ASN A 4 18.37 -37.24 -11.82
N SER A 5 17.80 -36.11 -12.23
CA SER A 5 17.44 -34.99 -11.35
C SER A 5 16.19 -35.36 -10.54
N THR A 6 16.39 -35.89 -9.33
CA THR A 6 15.31 -36.30 -8.41
C THR A 6 14.80 -35.18 -7.49
N THR A 7 14.65 -33.94 -7.97
CA THR A 7 14.16 -32.82 -7.16
C THR A 7 12.63 -32.59 -7.21
N SER A 8 11.88 -33.15 -8.17
CA SER A 8 10.50 -32.70 -8.43
C SER A 8 9.41 -33.15 -7.44
N ASN A 9 9.72 -33.97 -6.43
CA ASN A 9 8.70 -34.52 -5.52
C ASN A 9 8.46 -33.68 -4.26
N GLN A 10 9.15 -32.55 -4.12
CA GLN A 10 9.04 -31.66 -2.95
C GLN A 10 8.54 -30.26 -3.34
N ASP A 11 8.33 -30.03 -4.64
CA ASP A 11 7.92 -28.73 -5.17
C ASP A 11 6.46 -28.44 -4.80
N ILE A 12 6.25 -27.21 -4.32
CA ILE A 12 4.96 -26.68 -3.93
C ILE A 12 4.74 -25.41 -4.75
N SER A 13 3.60 -25.35 -5.45
CA SER A 13 3.13 -24.14 -6.14
C SER A 13 1.74 -23.81 -5.63
N VAL A 14 1.54 -22.62 -5.09
CA VAL A 14 0.27 -22.19 -4.51
C VAL A 14 -0.07 -20.79 -5.00
N THR A 15 -1.33 -20.59 -5.36
CA THR A 15 -1.91 -19.26 -5.57
C THR A 15 -2.80 -18.93 -4.38
N LEU A 16 -2.43 -17.90 -3.63
CA LEU A 16 -3.15 -17.45 -2.44
C LEU A 16 -3.94 -16.17 -2.74
N PRO A 17 -5.28 -16.20 -2.62
CA PRO A 17 -6.06 -14.98 -2.67
C PRO A 17 -5.90 -14.21 -1.35
N VAL A 18 -5.48 -12.96 -1.44
CA VAL A 18 -5.31 -12.06 -0.28
C VAL A 18 -6.22 -10.86 -0.44
N ARG A 19 -6.87 -10.49 0.67
CA ARG A 19 -7.69 -9.28 0.78
C ARG A 19 -7.03 -8.33 1.77
N ILE A 20 -6.73 -7.12 1.31
CA ILE A 20 -6.18 -6.06 2.14
C ILE A 20 -7.27 -5.03 2.36
N GLY A 21 -7.81 -4.97 3.58
CA GLY A 21 -8.82 -3.98 3.92
C GLY A 21 -8.26 -2.56 3.88
N PHE A 22 -9.06 -1.62 3.39
CA PHE A 22 -8.69 -0.20 3.37
C PHE A 22 -8.34 0.33 4.75
N ALA A 23 -8.98 -0.16 5.81
CA ALA A 23 -8.66 0.20 7.19
C ALA A 23 -7.17 0.01 7.54
N VAL A 24 -6.50 -1.00 6.96
CA VAL A 24 -5.06 -1.24 7.16
C VAL A 24 -4.24 -0.13 6.51
N ILE A 25 -4.59 0.23 5.27
CA ILE A 25 -3.92 1.28 4.49
C ILE A 25 -4.19 2.66 5.10
N GLU A 26 -5.43 2.93 5.48
CA GLU A 26 -5.84 4.14 6.19
C GLU A 26 -5.05 4.31 7.48
N SER A 27 -4.95 3.26 8.31
CA SER A 27 -4.18 3.32 9.56
C SER A 27 -2.72 3.69 9.33
N PHE A 28 -2.12 3.12 8.28
CA PHE A 28 -0.76 3.47 7.86
C PHE A 28 -0.65 4.94 7.42
N LEU A 29 -1.56 5.41 6.56
CA LEU A 29 -1.56 6.78 6.06
C LEU A 29 -1.85 7.81 7.17
N LYS A 30 -2.80 7.53 8.07
CA LYS A 30 -3.11 8.37 9.24
C LYS A 30 -1.90 8.51 10.15
N LYS A 31 -1.22 7.41 10.46
CA LYS A 31 0.01 7.44 11.28
C LYS A 31 1.09 8.33 10.65
N LYS A 32 1.18 8.36 9.32
CA LYS A 32 2.18 9.13 8.57
C LYS A 32 1.80 10.61 8.40
N TYR A 33 0.52 10.92 8.22
CA TYR A 33 0.09 12.23 7.73
C TYR A 33 -0.80 13.02 8.67
N THR A 34 -1.57 12.39 9.56
CA THR A 34 -2.44 13.12 10.49
C THR A 34 -1.60 14.05 11.38
N GLY A 35 -2.06 15.29 11.53
CA GLY A 35 -1.34 16.35 12.25
C GLY A 35 -0.27 17.07 11.43
N THR A 36 0.07 16.59 10.23
CA THR A 36 1.07 17.22 9.36
C THR A 36 0.60 18.60 8.91
N THR A 37 1.49 19.59 9.05
CA THR A 37 1.30 20.93 8.51
C THR A 37 1.83 21.00 7.08
N ILE A 38 0.97 21.42 6.15
CA ILE A 38 1.31 21.68 4.76
C ILE A 38 1.76 23.14 4.64
N SER A 39 3.02 23.33 4.28
CA SER A 39 3.66 24.65 4.22
C SER A 39 4.32 24.90 2.87
N LYS A 40 4.52 26.18 2.53
CA LYS A 40 5.32 26.61 1.36
C LYS A 40 6.40 27.58 1.82
N THR A 41 7.63 27.33 1.40
CA THR A 41 8.75 28.27 1.57
C THR A 41 8.88 29.13 0.33
N SER A 42 8.91 30.45 0.53
CA SER A 42 9.13 31.42 -0.54
C SER A 42 10.60 31.44 -0.97
N SER A 43 10.88 32.03 -2.14
CA SER A 43 12.25 32.25 -2.64
C SER A 43 13.12 33.09 -1.69
N ARG A 44 12.51 33.85 -0.78
CA ARG A 44 13.19 34.64 0.26
C ARG A 44 13.37 33.87 1.58
N GLY A 45 13.15 32.55 1.59
CA GLY A 45 13.32 31.69 2.78
C GLY A 45 12.19 31.76 3.81
N LYS A 46 11.18 32.63 3.64
CA LYS A 46 10.02 32.70 4.54
C LYS A 46 9.08 31.52 4.30
N THR A 47 8.82 30.73 5.34
CA THR A 47 7.84 29.63 5.33
C THR A 47 6.47 30.11 5.79
N SER A 48 5.42 29.68 5.10
CA SER A 48 4.03 29.94 5.49
C SER A 48 3.26 28.63 5.57
N ASN A 49 2.44 28.50 6.60
CA ASN A 49 1.61 27.32 6.85
C ASN A 49 0.23 27.55 6.24
N TYR A 50 -0.27 26.57 5.49
CA TYR A 50 -1.53 26.70 4.74
C TYR A 50 -2.60 25.77 5.25
N PHE A 51 -2.23 24.52 5.56
CA PHE A 51 -3.18 23.51 6.02
C PHE A 51 -2.59 22.64 7.12
N LYS A 52 -3.45 22.05 7.95
CA LYS A 52 -3.12 20.94 8.82
C LYS A 52 -4.02 19.75 8.45
N ILE A 53 -3.44 18.57 8.31
CA ILE A 53 -4.22 17.35 8.08
C ILE A 53 -4.87 16.94 9.39
N LEU A 54 -6.21 16.87 9.40
CA LEU A 54 -6.99 16.45 10.57
C LEU A 54 -7.32 14.97 10.51
N ASP A 55 -7.73 14.47 9.33
CA ASP A 55 -8.05 13.07 9.11
C ASP A 55 -7.94 12.69 7.63
N LEU A 56 -7.96 11.39 7.35
CA LEU A 56 -7.83 10.82 6.02
C LEU A 56 -8.57 9.49 5.90
N ASN A 57 -9.39 9.31 4.88
CA ASN A 57 -10.13 8.07 4.63
C ASN A 57 -10.00 7.59 3.19
N LEU A 58 -10.11 6.29 2.97
CA LEU A 58 -10.05 5.62 1.67
C LEU A 58 -11.41 4.99 1.33
N PHE A 59 -11.80 5.14 0.08
CA PHE A 59 -13.04 4.59 -0.47
C PHE A 59 -12.77 4.10 -1.89
N GLU A 60 -13.59 3.17 -2.37
CA GLU A 60 -13.65 2.86 -3.80
C GLU A 60 -14.21 4.09 -4.51
N SER A 61 -13.53 4.50 -5.57
CA SER A 61 -13.99 5.61 -6.38
C SER A 61 -15.27 5.23 -7.12
N GLN A 62 -16.25 6.13 -7.10
CA GLN A 62 -17.49 6.01 -7.88
C GLN A 62 -17.41 6.79 -9.21
N THR A 63 -16.22 7.26 -9.58
CA THR A 63 -15.97 8.10 -10.75
C THR A 63 -14.92 7.44 -11.63
N GLU A 64 -15.33 6.97 -12.80
CA GLU A 64 -14.42 6.48 -13.83
C GLU A 64 -13.51 7.61 -14.36
N PRO A 65 -12.24 7.33 -14.71
CA PRO A 65 -11.57 6.01 -14.70
C PRO A 65 -10.89 5.66 -13.36
N TYR A 66 -11.19 6.39 -12.29
CA TYR A 66 -10.51 6.23 -11.00
C TYR A 66 -11.09 5.06 -10.21
N ASN A 67 -10.24 4.29 -9.53
CA ASN A 67 -10.62 3.12 -8.73
C ASN A 67 -10.49 3.34 -7.21
N LEU A 68 -9.82 4.41 -6.78
CA LEU A 68 -9.61 4.73 -5.37
C LEU A 68 -9.88 6.22 -5.11
N GLN A 69 -10.57 6.53 -4.02
CA GLN A 69 -10.83 7.88 -3.54
C GLN A 69 -10.22 8.05 -2.14
N LEU A 70 -9.36 9.04 -2.00
CA LEU A 70 -8.84 9.51 -0.73
C LEU A 70 -9.58 10.78 -0.30
N ARG A 71 -10.27 10.74 0.83
CA ARG A 71 -10.87 11.94 1.44
C ARG A 71 -9.95 12.46 2.53
N LEU A 72 -9.52 13.71 2.40
CA LEU A 72 -8.71 14.43 3.36
C LEU A 72 -9.58 15.45 4.07
N LYS A 73 -9.60 15.39 5.40
CA LYS A 73 -10.11 16.47 6.24
C LYS A 73 -8.94 17.36 6.61
N LEU A 74 -9.01 18.64 6.24
CA LEU A 74 -7.95 19.61 6.49
C LEU A 74 -8.49 20.80 7.29
N GLN A 75 -7.62 21.42 8.08
CA GLN A 75 -7.85 22.72 8.69
C GLN A 75 -7.02 23.77 7.95
N THR A 76 -7.64 24.84 7.48
CA THR A 76 -6.89 25.99 6.94
C THR A 76 -6.09 26.68 8.05
N LEU A 77 -4.90 27.21 7.75
CA LEU A 77 -4.05 27.90 8.75
C LEU A 77 -3.78 29.36 8.39
N THR A 78 -4.31 29.82 7.26
CA THR A 78 -4.20 31.20 6.81
C THR A 78 -5.27 32.07 7.46
N LEU A 79 -4.88 33.25 7.94
CA LEU A 79 -5.76 34.23 8.58
C LEU A 79 -7.01 34.58 7.77
N LEU A 80 -6.91 34.57 6.43
CA LEU A 80 -8.03 34.87 5.53
C LEU A 80 -9.18 33.84 5.59
N PHE A 81 -8.92 32.64 6.13
CA PHE A 81 -9.87 31.52 6.13
C PHE A 81 -10.27 31.06 7.54
N ASN A 82 -9.93 31.84 8.59
CA ASN A 82 -10.39 31.65 9.97
C ASN A 82 -10.35 30.21 10.50
N ASN A 83 -9.29 29.46 10.19
CA ASN A 83 -9.13 28.07 10.63
C ASN A 83 -10.30 27.14 10.29
N LYS A 84 -10.97 27.40 9.15
CA LYS A 84 -12.05 26.55 8.65
C LYS A 84 -11.57 25.14 8.33
N ASP A 85 -12.40 24.17 8.71
CA ASP A 85 -12.30 22.79 8.27
C ASP A 85 -12.90 22.63 6.88
N ILE A 86 -12.24 21.82 6.07
CA ILE A 86 -12.49 21.65 4.64
C ILE A 86 -12.24 20.18 4.28
N GLU A 87 -12.93 19.70 3.24
CA GLU A 87 -12.76 18.35 2.73
C GLU A 87 -12.27 18.36 1.29
N VAL A 88 -11.27 17.53 1.03
CA VAL A 88 -10.66 17.34 -0.29
C VAL A 88 -10.75 15.88 -0.66
N SER A 89 -11.31 15.60 -1.83
CA SER A 89 -11.31 14.27 -2.42
C SER A 89 -10.21 14.17 -3.49
N VAL A 90 -9.28 13.25 -3.31
CA VAL A 90 -8.32 12.87 -4.34
C VAL A 90 -8.79 11.57 -4.96
N LEU A 91 -9.21 11.62 -6.23
CA LEU A 91 -9.53 10.45 -7.03
C LEU A 91 -8.24 9.96 -7.69
N THR A 92 -7.98 8.66 -7.63
CA THR A 92 -6.76 8.05 -8.17
C THR A 92 -7.10 6.76 -8.88
N ASP A 93 -6.43 6.51 -10.00
CA ASP A 93 -6.38 5.21 -10.65
C ASP A 93 -5.06 4.53 -10.25
N LEU A 94 -5.15 3.64 -9.26
CA LEU A 94 -4.01 2.89 -8.74
C LEU A 94 -3.88 1.55 -9.48
N ARG A 95 -2.72 1.29 -10.06
CA ARG A 95 -2.44 0.10 -10.87
C ARG A 95 -1.22 -0.62 -10.33
N LEU A 96 -1.12 -1.90 -10.67
CA LEU A 96 0.04 -2.73 -10.44
C LEU A 96 0.62 -3.12 -11.80
N ASP A 97 1.88 -2.81 -12.01
CA ASP A 97 2.68 -3.46 -13.04
C ASP A 97 3.11 -4.84 -12.51
N ILE A 98 2.57 -5.90 -13.10
CA ILE A 98 2.82 -7.29 -12.67
C ILE A 98 4.26 -7.71 -12.98
N GLU A 99 4.87 -7.20 -14.05
CA GLU A 99 6.24 -7.58 -14.41
C GLU A 99 7.25 -6.97 -13.45
N THR A 100 7.07 -5.68 -13.15
CA THR A 100 7.99 -4.95 -12.26
C THR A 100 7.58 -4.98 -10.80
N GLN A 101 6.40 -5.53 -10.48
CA GLN A 101 5.79 -5.54 -9.14
C GLN A 101 5.72 -4.14 -8.51
N LYS A 102 5.45 -3.12 -9.34
CA LYS A 102 5.36 -1.73 -8.93
C LYS A 102 3.91 -1.30 -8.85
N LEU A 103 3.48 -0.83 -7.69
CA LEU A 103 2.27 -0.02 -7.61
C LEU A 103 2.58 1.38 -8.13
N TYR A 104 1.64 1.92 -8.89
CA TYR A 104 1.76 3.27 -9.41
C TYR A 104 0.39 3.91 -9.64
N VAL A 105 0.35 5.23 -9.56
CA VAL A 105 -0.84 6.03 -9.87
C VAL A 105 -0.80 6.39 -11.35
N GLU A 106 -1.67 5.77 -12.15
CA GLU A 106 -1.81 6.01 -13.60
C GLU A 106 -2.42 7.40 -13.87
N ALA A 107 -3.50 7.72 -13.16
CA ALA A 107 -4.19 8.99 -13.26
C ALA A 107 -4.67 9.47 -11.89
N TYR A 108 -4.80 10.78 -11.72
CA TYR A 108 -5.43 11.34 -10.53
C TYR A 108 -6.19 12.63 -10.84
N ASN A 109 -7.15 12.95 -9.98
CA ASN A 109 -7.86 14.22 -9.96
C ASN A 109 -8.11 14.65 -8.50
N ILE A 110 -8.12 15.95 -8.25
CA ILE A 110 -8.36 16.53 -6.94
C ILE A 110 -9.65 17.33 -7.01
N ASN A 111 -10.70 16.77 -6.43
CA ASN A 111 -12.00 17.41 -6.29
C ASN A 111 -12.15 17.98 -4.88
N SER A 112 -12.68 19.18 -4.79
CA SER A 112 -12.94 19.84 -3.51
C SER A 112 -14.44 20.10 -3.39
N SER A 113 -15.09 19.61 -2.34
CA SER A 113 -16.51 19.87 -2.09
C SER A 113 -16.68 21.32 -1.64
N GLY A 114 -17.38 22.14 -2.44
CA GLY A 114 -17.76 23.52 -2.13
C GLY A 114 -17.32 24.55 -3.19
N ASP A 115 -18.26 25.29 -3.76
CA ASP A 115 -18.06 26.09 -4.98
C ASP A 115 -17.11 27.30 -4.84
N HIS A 116 -16.63 27.64 -3.63
CA HIS A 116 -15.89 28.89 -3.40
C HIS A 116 -14.65 28.81 -2.46
N TRP A 117 -14.26 27.64 -1.93
CA TRP A 117 -13.38 27.61 -0.75
C TRP A 117 -11.86 27.62 -1.02
N ILE A 118 -11.40 27.28 -2.24
CA ILE A 118 -10.00 27.50 -2.68
C ILE A 118 -9.94 28.48 -3.85
N ALA A 119 -10.54 29.66 -3.70
CA ALA A 119 -10.50 30.68 -4.73
C ALA A 119 -9.06 31.15 -5.07
N SER A 120 -8.10 30.99 -4.16
CA SER A 120 -6.71 31.38 -4.43
C SER A 120 -5.92 30.26 -5.12
N ASN A 121 -5.30 30.59 -6.27
CA ASN A 121 -4.38 29.71 -7.00
C ASN A 121 -3.20 29.23 -6.13
N ILE A 122 -2.83 30.01 -5.10
CA ILE A 122 -1.75 29.67 -4.17
C ILE A 122 -2.14 28.46 -3.31
N LEU A 123 -3.32 28.48 -2.70
CA LEU A 123 -3.78 27.38 -1.86
C LEU A 123 -3.92 26.08 -2.66
N LYS A 124 -4.51 26.16 -3.87
CA LYS A 124 -4.60 25.03 -4.81
C LYS A 124 -3.21 24.49 -5.14
N SER A 125 -2.27 25.36 -5.51
CA SER A 125 -0.91 24.98 -5.86
C SER A 125 -0.18 24.28 -4.71
N VAL A 126 -0.30 24.79 -3.47
CA VAL A 126 0.32 24.20 -2.28
C VAL A 126 -0.23 22.81 -2.01
N LEU A 127 -1.55 22.68 -2.01
CA LEU A 127 -2.23 21.43 -1.73
C LEU A 127 -1.93 20.38 -2.82
N ASN A 128 -2.04 20.74 -4.09
CA ASN A 128 -1.73 19.85 -5.22
C ASN A 128 -0.27 19.37 -5.15
N THR A 129 0.67 20.28 -4.86
CA THR A 129 2.08 19.92 -4.72
C THR A 129 2.29 18.93 -3.58
N PHE A 130 1.62 19.13 -2.45
CA PHE A 130 1.71 18.22 -1.32
C PHE A 130 1.11 16.84 -1.64
N ILE A 131 -0.11 16.79 -2.18
CA ILE A 131 -0.79 15.55 -2.56
C ILE A 131 0.10 14.76 -3.53
N TYR A 132 0.56 15.41 -4.60
CA TYR A 132 1.42 14.76 -5.59
C TYR A 132 2.72 14.24 -4.96
N LYS A 133 3.48 15.11 -4.27
CA LYS A 133 4.82 14.75 -3.79
C LYS A 133 4.84 13.81 -2.60
N LYS A 134 3.81 13.82 -1.76
CA LYS A 134 3.79 13.07 -0.50
C LYS A 134 2.82 11.90 -0.56
N ILE A 135 1.56 12.18 -0.89
CA ILE A 135 0.50 11.17 -0.83
C ILE A 135 0.62 10.21 -2.02
N LEU A 136 0.56 10.71 -3.26
CA LEU A 136 0.58 9.85 -4.45
C LEU A 136 1.89 9.06 -4.54
N ASN A 137 3.03 9.71 -4.25
CA ASN A 137 4.33 9.02 -4.15
C ASN A 137 4.41 7.97 -3.03
N THR A 138 3.56 8.03 -2.00
CA THR A 138 3.50 6.95 -0.98
C THR A 138 2.64 5.79 -1.44
N LEU A 139 1.71 6.02 -2.38
CA LEU A 139 0.91 4.96 -2.99
C LEU A 139 1.69 4.26 -4.11
N SER A 140 2.57 4.99 -4.81
CA SER A 140 3.49 4.41 -5.80
C SER A 140 4.70 3.80 -5.11
N VAL A 141 4.80 2.48 -5.09
CA VAL A 141 5.84 1.74 -4.34
C VAL A 141 6.34 0.55 -5.16
N ASP A 142 7.65 0.38 -5.18
CA ASP A 142 8.27 -0.88 -5.61
C ASP A 142 8.10 -1.92 -4.51
N LEU A 143 7.30 -2.95 -4.78
CA LEU A 143 7.00 -3.96 -3.79
C LEU A 143 8.14 -4.97 -3.63
N MET A 144 9.03 -5.12 -4.60
CA MET A 144 9.99 -6.21 -4.58
C MET A 144 10.94 -6.18 -3.39
N PRO A 145 11.52 -5.03 -3.01
CA PRO A 145 12.35 -4.96 -1.80
C PRO A 145 11.58 -5.33 -0.53
N ILE A 146 10.31 -4.92 -0.43
CA ILE A 146 9.46 -5.20 0.74
C ILE A 146 9.12 -6.69 0.79
N LEU A 147 8.73 -7.27 -0.34
CA LEU A 147 8.39 -8.68 -0.46
C LEU A 147 9.62 -9.56 -0.18
N GLN A 148 10.78 -9.22 -0.74
CA GLN A 148 12.03 -9.96 -0.53
C GLN A 148 12.40 -10.01 0.96
N GLU A 149 12.35 -8.87 1.66
CA GLU A 149 12.62 -8.82 3.09
C GLU A 149 11.70 -9.76 3.88
N LYS A 150 10.41 -9.84 3.52
CA LYS A 150 9.46 -10.74 4.20
C LYS A 150 9.66 -12.20 3.83
N ILE A 151 10.00 -12.50 2.58
CA ILE A 151 10.32 -13.85 2.12
C ILE A 151 11.58 -14.35 2.81
N ASP A 152 12.62 -13.53 2.94
CA ASP A 152 13.86 -13.88 3.63
C ASP A 152 13.58 -14.24 5.10
N LEU A 153 12.73 -13.47 5.78
CA LEU A 153 12.30 -13.78 7.15
C LEU A 153 11.50 -15.09 7.24
N VAL A 154 10.68 -15.41 6.24
CA VAL A 154 9.95 -16.69 6.16
C VAL A 154 10.93 -17.83 5.92
N ASN A 155 11.87 -17.66 4.98
CA ASN A 155 12.86 -18.67 4.63
C ASN A 155 13.83 -18.97 5.78
N ILE A 156 14.21 -17.98 6.59
CA ILE A 156 14.98 -18.20 7.82
C ILE A 156 14.23 -19.14 8.77
N LYS A 157 12.92 -18.95 8.93
CA LYS A 157 12.08 -19.79 9.80
C LYS A 157 11.85 -21.19 9.22
N LEU A 158 11.66 -21.30 7.92
CA LEU A 158 11.46 -22.59 7.25
C LEU A 158 12.77 -23.39 7.18
N ALA A 159 13.93 -22.73 7.11
CA ALA A 159 15.23 -23.40 7.17
C ALA A 159 15.57 -23.92 8.58
N SER A 160 15.06 -23.26 9.63
CA SER A 160 15.30 -23.67 11.02
C SER A 160 14.32 -24.72 11.54
N GLU A 161 13.59 -25.42 10.66
CA GLU A 161 12.56 -26.40 11.00
C GLU A 161 11.44 -25.81 11.90
N LEU A 162 10.35 -25.37 11.26
CA LEU A 162 9.22 -24.77 11.95
C LEU A 162 8.37 -25.85 12.62
N THR A 163 8.44 -25.97 13.94
CA THR A 163 7.54 -26.82 14.72
C THR A 163 6.11 -26.28 14.64
N ALA A 164 5.25 -26.95 13.86
CA ALA A 164 3.84 -26.56 13.72
C ALA A 164 3.01 -27.11 14.89
N THR A 165 3.32 -28.31 15.38
CA THR A 165 2.81 -28.89 16.63
C THR A 165 3.89 -29.77 17.27
N LYS A 166 3.68 -30.26 18.50
CA LYS A 166 4.67 -31.06 19.25
C LYS A 166 5.25 -32.24 18.45
N ASN A 167 4.48 -32.81 17.52
CA ASN A 167 4.87 -33.99 16.74
C ASN A 167 4.94 -33.72 15.22
N LEU A 168 4.86 -32.46 14.80
CA LEU A 168 4.87 -32.08 13.38
C LEU A 168 5.78 -30.88 13.14
N SER A 169 6.77 -31.07 12.29
CA SER A 169 7.68 -30.02 11.86
C SER A 169 7.60 -29.80 10.35
N ILE A 170 7.93 -28.57 9.93
CA ILE A 170 7.90 -28.14 8.54
C ILE A 170 9.24 -27.50 8.21
N MET A 171 9.92 -28.04 7.21
CA MET A 171 11.10 -27.43 6.61
C MET A 171 10.81 -27.04 5.17
N GLY A 172 11.42 -25.97 4.67
CA GLY A 172 11.19 -25.56 3.30
C GLY A 172 11.90 -24.30 2.87
N ASN A 173 11.59 -23.88 1.66
CA ASN A 173 12.01 -22.61 1.09
C ASN A 173 10.96 -22.09 0.12
N VAL A 174 10.76 -20.77 0.13
CA VAL A 174 10.02 -20.03 -0.89
C VAL A 174 11.04 -19.43 -1.85
N GLU A 175 10.98 -19.87 -3.11
CA GLU A 175 11.87 -19.45 -4.18
C GLU A 175 11.28 -18.31 -5.01
N LYS A 176 9.96 -18.36 -5.25
CA LYS A 176 9.23 -17.35 -5.99
C LYS A 176 8.05 -16.85 -5.19
N PHE A 177 7.83 -15.53 -5.23
CA PHE A 177 6.68 -14.88 -4.64
C PHE A 177 6.35 -13.63 -5.47
N THR A 178 5.22 -13.67 -6.17
CA THR A 178 4.82 -12.59 -7.08
C THR A 178 3.34 -12.31 -6.95
N ILE A 179 2.95 -11.05 -7.09
CA ILE A 179 1.55 -10.68 -7.19
C ILE A 179 1.13 -10.79 -8.66
N SER A 180 0.13 -11.63 -8.95
CA SER A 180 -0.36 -11.90 -10.31
C SER A 180 -1.72 -11.28 -10.61
N HIS A 181 -2.41 -10.78 -9.59
CA HIS A 181 -3.66 -10.05 -9.74
C HIS A 181 -3.69 -8.87 -8.78
N PHE A 182 -4.27 -7.76 -9.23
CA PHE A 182 -4.53 -6.58 -8.41
C PHE A 182 -5.84 -5.95 -8.81
N GLU A 183 -6.74 -5.78 -7.86
CA GLU A 183 -8.03 -5.14 -8.10
C GLU A 183 -8.53 -4.47 -6.83
N ILE A 184 -9.12 -3.29 -7.01
CA ILE A 184 -9.80 -2.57 -5.93
C ILE A 184 -11.29 -2.87 -6.05
N LYS A 185 -11.90 -3.34 -4.96
CA LYS A 185 -13.34 -3.61 -4.88
C LYS A 185 -13.86 -3.20 -3.51
N ARG A 186 -14.84 -2.30 -3.48
CA ARG A 186 -15.52 -1.83 -2.26
C ARG A 186 -14.55 -1.23 -1.24
N ASP A 187 -14.27 -1.96 -0.16
CA ASP A 187 -13.45 -1.57 0.98
C ASP A 187 -12.15 -2.39 1.08
N VAL A 188 -11.80 -3.12 0.02
CA VAL A 188 -10.65 -4.02 -0.01
C VAL A 188 -9.87 -3.93 -1.33
N ILE A 189 -8.57 -4.17 -1.23
CA ILE A 189 -7.71 -4.52 -2.37
C ILE A 189 -7.61 -6.05 -2.42
N TRP A 190 -7.95 -6.62 -3.55
CA TRP A 190 -7.78 -8.03 -3.87
C TRP A 190 -6.49 -8.23 -4.63
N ILE A 191 -5.67 -9.15 -4.15
CA ILE A 191 -4.47 -9.60 -4.85
C ILE A 191 -4.41 -11.12 -4.88
N PHE A 192 -3.80 -11.66 -5.93
CA PHE A 192 -3.38 -13.07 -5.95
C PHE A 192 -1.87 -13.12 -5.81
N ILE A 193 -1.41 -13.97 -4.91
CA ILE A 193 -0.01 -14.19 -4.65
C ILE A 193 0.34 -15.58 -5.16
N ASP A 194 1.17 -15.63 -6.18
CA ASP A 194 1.75 -16.87 -6.66
C ASP A 194 3.07 -17.12 -5.94
N THR A 195 3.13 -18.26 -5.27
CA THR A 195 4.30 -18.73 -4.54
C THR A 195 4.75 -20.07 -5.08
N GLN A 196 6.07 -20.23 -5.21
CA GLN A 196 6.72 -21.49 -5.57
C GLN A 196 7.91 -21.73 -4.66
N GLY A 197 8.18 -22.99 -4.39
CA GLY A 197 9.35 -23.43 -3.64
C GLY A 197 9.22 -24.91 -3.29
N TRP A 198 9.82 -25.32 -2.18
CA TRP A 198 9.76 -26.70 -1.73
C TRP A 198 9.46 -26.79 -0.24
N GLY A 199 8.90 -27.92 0.17
CA GLY A 199 8.60 -28.19 1.57
C GLY A 199 8.65 -29.67 1.91
N VAL A 200 9.03 -29.96 3.14
CA VAL A 200 9.02 -31.29 3.74
C VAL A 200 8.31 -31.19 5.08
N ILE A 201 7.33 -32.07 5.29
CA ILE A 201 6.65 -32.23 6.57
C ILE A 201 7.20 -33.49 7.22
N THR A 202 7.73 -33.34 8.43
CA THR A 202 8.15 -34.48 9.26
C THR A 202 7.09 -34.71 10.32
N ILE A 203 6.62 -35.96 10.41
CA ILE A 203 5.76 -36.41 11.49
C ILE A 203 6.65 -37.23 12.42
N GLU A 204 6.87 -36.70 13.61
CA GLU A 204 7.75 -37.32 14.61
C GLU A 204 7.03 -38.40 15.42
N ASP A 205 5.73 -38.23 15.63
CA ASP A 205 4.87 -39.16 16.36
C ASP A 205 3.41 -39.08 15.87
N LEU A 206 2.74 -40.22 15.79
CA LEU A 206 1.34 -40.37 15.38
C LEU A 206 0.38 -40.46 16.58
N GLU A 207 0.91 -40.58 17.80
CA GLU A 207 0.11 -40.61 19.04
C GLU A 207 -0.22 -39.18 19.50
N VAL A 208 -1.52 -38.95 19.79
CA VAL A 208 -2.08 -37.64 20.21
C VAL A 208 -2.11 -37.51 21.72
#